data_AF-A0A4Q7E5R1-F1
#
_entry.id   AF-A0A4Q7E5R1-F1
#
_cell.length_a   1.000
_cell.length_b   1.000
_cell.length_c   1.000
_cell.angle_alpha   90.00
_cell.angle_beta   90.00
_cell.angle_gamma   90.00
#
_symmetry.space_group_name_H-M   'P 1'
#
loop_
_entity.id
_entity.type
_entity.pdbx_description
1 polymer ?
#
loop_
_entity_poly.entity_id
_entity_poly.type
_entity_poly.pdbx_seq_one_letter_code
_entity_poly.pdbx_strand_id
1 'polypeptide(L)'
;MKIKTITMALLAVSANSALAQNQEVDEYGLTVGASHTISMFGKDAQNAEKERLSTPFKSLSAQRMATTSSTGSTWYINSTEMNRFCEWWDGENPLGADPQPSGAASMQESAAQEFAISPQRTCRLWTEYPRYSYGYADVYLGNDNRLDKPVVVVQPYHVDISDSSYTKQAFYNDVNSGGLMSSLRNAGYDVILYRYRSQDKGIEYNADGVKRLLEVINSKSGVSSTSFVGLSMGGVVTRFALREIEKTGSLNNVATFISFDAPHLGANFPRSILDNTNRLLDKVDSSLCGLSGTCREARRKLEAIKAKLNTKTFKELIMDTPSGSSDRSALLSKLAGLGHVQTVPTLAITNGAQSRTQGAPTSIMTSHFKLHRKWYNGGSKYFKVYTKPSVDNVAGGYADFYQVFSDLIAEQEHPITPYVTIGQKHSFVSTRSALAGSANYWDEVAAYPSNNEAHMTLTYTKARKIREWLDRYQN
;
A
#
# COMPACT_ATOMS: atom_id res chain seq x y z
N MET A 1 43.25 -28.13 60.61
CA MET A 1 43.57 -26.86 59.92
C MET A 1 42.74 -26.80 58.64
N LYS A 2 42.06 -25.67 58.36
CA LYS A 2 41.00 -25.37 57.33
C LYS A 2 39.56 -25.70 57.79
N ILE A 3 38.81 -24.78 58.42
CA ILE A 3 38.03 -23.58 57.93
C ILE A 3 36.80 -24.03 57.10
N LYS A 4 35.62 -24.19 57.72
CA LYS A 4 34.50 -23.24 57.92
C LYS A 4 33.75 -22.82 56.63
N THR A 5 32.53 -23.35 56.47
CA THR A 5 31.48 -22.78 55.62
C THR A 5 30.30 -22.45 56.54
N ILE A 6 30.05 -21.15 56.74
CA ILE A 6 28.88 -20.64 57.47
C ILE A 6 27.87 -20.18 56.42
N THR A 7 26.72 -20.82 56.42
CA THR A 7 25.51 -20.45 55.69
C THR A 7 24.92 -19.21 56.36
N MET A 8 24.71 -18.12 55.62
CA MET A 8 23.94 -16.97 56.10
C MET A 8 22.97 -16.53 55.01
N ALA A 9 21.69 -16.68 55.31
CA ALA A 9 20.56 -16.27 54.49
C ALA A 9 20.50 -14.73 54.40
N LEU A 10 20.34 -14.20 53.19
CA LEU A 10 19.91 -12.82 52.99
C LEU A 10 18.54 -12.81 52.33
N LEU A 11 17.56 -12.26 53.05
CA LEU A 11 16.23 -11.91 52.58
C LEU A 11 16.32 -10.83 51.49
N ALA A 12 15.95 -11.18 50.25
CA ALA A 12 15.71 -10.22 49.20
C ALA A 12 14.26 -9.72 49.30
N VAL A 13 14.10 -8.48 49.76
CA VAL A 13 12.83 -7.75 49.71
C VAL A 13 12.53 -7.41 48.24
N SER A 14 11.40 -7.90 47.76
CA SER A 14 10.84 -7.67 46.44
C SER A 14 10.36 -6.23 46.29
N ALA A 15 11.02 -5.44 45.45
CA ALA A 15 10.49 -4.19 44.89
C ALA A 15 10.13 -4.41 43.42
N ASN A 16 8.91 -4.89 43.17
CA ASN A 16 8.29 -4.82 41.85
C ASN A 16 7.73 -3.40 41.66
N SER A 17 8.58 -2.46 41.27
CA SER A 17 8.14 -1.22 40.64
C SER A 17 8.18 -1.42 39.13
N ALA A 18 7.02 -1.61 38.52
CA ALA A 18 6.86 -1.51 37.07
C ALA A 18 7.28 -0.10 36.64
N LEU A 19 8.50 0.03 36.12
CA LEU A 19 8.96 1.22 35.42
C LEU A 19 8.17 1.30 34.11
N ALA A 20 7.11 2.11 34.10
CA ALA A 20 6.70 2.75 32.86
C ALA A 20 7.88 3.60 32.40
N GLN A 21 8.65 3.12 31.44
CA GLN A 21 9.65 3.96 30.77
C GLN A 21 8.88 5.09 30.10
N ASN A 22 8.97 6.31 30.66
CA ASN A 22 8.55 7.51 29.96
C ASN A 22 9.34 7.52 28.64
N GLN A 23 8.64 7.33 27.52
CA GLN A 23 9.24 7.46 26.20
C GLN A 23 9.77 8.89 26.07
N GLU A 24 11.08 9.03 25.91
CA GLU A 24 11.71 10.32 25.71
C GLU A 24 11.23 10.90 24.38
N VAL A 25 10.74 12.15 24.41
CA VAL A 25 10.30 12.89 23.23
C VAL A 25 11.19 14.10 23.05
N ASP A 26 11.49 14.44 21.79
CA ASP A 26 12.32 15.60 21.46
C ASP A 26 11.51 16.91 21.41
N GLU A 27 12.18 18.02 21.05
CA GLU A 27 11.57 19.34 20.94
C GLU A 27 10.44 19.44 19.91
N TYR A 28 10.40 18.52 18.94
CA TYR A 28 9.34 18.40 17.95
C TYR A 28 8.20 17.47 18.40
N GLY A 29 8.30 16.86 19.59
CA GLY A 29 7.36 15.85 20.08
C GLY A 29 7.53 14.49 19.40
N LEU A 30 8.67 14.24 18.76
CA LEU A 30 8.99 12.94 18.16
C LEU A 30 9.58 12.02 19.21
N THR A 31 9.21 10.73 19.16
CA THR A 31 9.72 9.74 20.10
C THR A 31 11.17 9.37 19.79
N VAL A 32 12.08 9.67 20.70
CA VAL A 32 13.52 9.39 20.56
C VAL A 32 13.74 7.88 20.49
N GLY A 33 14.55 7.44 19.52
CA GLY A 33 14.85 6.03 19.31
C GLY A 33 13.74 5.21 18.66
N ALA A 34 12.59 5.81 18.32
CA ALA A 34 11.53 5.12 17.60
C ALA A 34 12.02 4.59 16.24
N SER A 35 11.54 3.42 15.87
CA SER A 35 11.81 2.78 14.58
C SER A 35 10.64 1.90 14.21
N HIS A 36 9.94 2.24 13.13
CA HIS A 36 8.78 1.51 12.65
C HIS A 36 8.93 1.19 11.17
N THR A 37 8.68 -0.06 10.80
CA THR A 37 8.68 -0.50 9.40
C THR A 37 7.25 -0.58 8.91
N ILE A 38 6.90 0.26 7.93
CA ILE A 38 5.58 0.21 7.28
C ILE A 38 5.54 -1.05 6.41
N SER A 39 4.73 -2.03 6.82
CA SER A 39 4.66 -3.33 6.14
C SER A 39 4.09 -3.18 4.73
N MET A 40 4.80 -3.70 3.73
CA MET A 40 4.26 -3.83 2.38
C MET A 40 3.07 -4.82 2.33
N PHE A 41 2.88 -5.66 3.34
CA PHE A 41 1.86 -6.70 3.34
C PHE A 41 0.76 -6.40 4.33
N GLY A 42 -0.48 -6.61 3.90
CA GLY A 42 -1.62 -6.62 4.81
C GLY A 42 -1.42 -7.72 5.85
N LYS A 43 -1.74 -7.43 7.12
CA LYS A 43 -1.88 -8.50 8.12
C LYS A 43 -3.15 -9.25 7.75
N ASP A 44 -3.06 -10.56 7.51
CA ASP A 44 -4.25 -11.41 7.45
C ASP A 44 -5.12 -11.10 8.68
N ALA A 45 -6.41 -10.88 8.44
CA ALA A 45 -7.42 -10.52 9.44
C ALA A 45 -7.64 -11.58 10.55
N GLN A 46 -6.71 -12.51 10.75
CA GLN A 46 -6.74 -13.57 11.76
C GLN A 46 -6.39 -13.08 13.17
N ASN A 47 -5.84 -11.87 13.33
CA ASN A 47 -5.61 -11.26 14.65
C ASN A 47 -6.67 -10.25 15.08
N ALA A 48 -7.66 -9.94 14.23
CA ALA A 48 -8.79 -9.08 14.59
C ALA A 48 -9.95 -9.86 15.24
N GLU A 49 -9.98 -11.19 15.11
CA GLU A 49 -11.03 -12.05 15.67
C GLU A 49 -10.77 -12.49 17.11
N LYS A 50 -9.53 -12.42 17.62
CA LYS A 50 -9.22 -12.78 19.01
C LYS A 50 -9.64 -11.74 20.06
N GLU A 51 -10.07 -10.55 19.65
CA GLU A 51 -10.71 -9.55 20.53
C GLU A 51 -12.24 -9.49 20.39
N ARG A 52 -12.85 -10.38 19.59
CA ARG A 52 -14.30 -10.46 19.43
C ARG A 52 -14.90 -11.71 20.07
N LEU A 53 -14.64 -11.94 21.36
CA LEU A 53 -15.52 -12.80 22.15
C LEU A 53 -15.63 -12.32 23.60
N SER A 54 -16.55 -11.39 23.84
CA SER A 54 -17.57 -11.48 24.90
C SER A 54 -18.22 -10.12 25.09
N THR A 55 -19.42 -9.94 24.53
CA THR A 55 -20.59 -9.41 25.25
C THR A 55 -21.75 -9.18 24.27
N PRO A 56 -22.98 -9.56 24.65
CA PRO A 56 -24.16 -9.32 23.84
C PRO A 56 -24.55 -7.84 23.88
N PHE A 57 -25.02 -7.34 22.75
CA PHE A 57 -25.58 -6.00 22.54
C PHE A 57 -26.41 -5.51 23.75
N LYS A 58 -25.98 -4.40 24.36
CA LYS A 58 -26.84 -3.50 25.14
C LYS A 58 -26.53 -2.04 24.81
N SER A 59 -27.59 -1.24 24.75
CA SER A 59 -27.63 0.14 24.30
C SER A 59 -26.95 1.14 25.25
N LEU A 60 -26.30 2.14 24.64
CA LEU A 60 -26.03 3.51 25.06
C LEU A 60 -25.96 3.84 26.57
N SER A 61 -24.78 4.25 27.05
CA SER A 61 -24.61 5.49 27.83
C SER A 61 -23.13 5.90 27.89
N ALA A 62 -22.90 7.20 27.93
CA ALA A 62 -21.60 7.85 27.87
C ALA A 62 -20.72 7.57 29.09
N GLN A 63 -19.43 7.32 28.87
CA GLN A 63 -18.36 7.77 29.79
C GLN A 63 -17.02 7.87 29.06
N ARG A 64 -16.33 8.98 29.37
CA ARG A 64 -15.12 9.52 28.74
C ARG A 64 -13.88 8.67 29.02
N MET A 65 -13.10 8.41 27.97
CA MET A 65 -11.64 8.46 28.00
C MET A 65 -11.17 9.22 26.77
N ALA A 66 -10.16 10.09 26.95
CA ALA A 66 -9.75 11.11 25.99
C ALA A 66 -9.15 10.50 24.71
N THR A 67 -10.00 10.21 23.73
CA THR A 67 -9.63 10.10 22.32
C THR A 67 -9.73 11.49 21.71
N THR A 68 -8.59 12.08 21.35
CA THR A 68 -8.54 13.35 20.64
C THR A 68 -9.28 13.24 19.31
N SER A 69 -10.45 13.89 19.28
CA SER A 69 -11.36 14.21 18.17
C SER A 69 -10.86 13.92 16.75
N SER A 70 -11.41 12.86 16.16
CA SER A 70 -11.49 12.65 14.71
C SER A 70 -12.67 13.45 14.13
N THR A 71 -12.48 14.74 13.87
CA THR A 71 -13.36 15.48 12.95
C THR A 71 -12.60 15.70 11.65
N GLY A 72 -12.40 14.63 10.87
CA GLY A 72 -11.58 14.67 9.66
C GLY A 72 -12.38 14.26 8.43
N SER A 73 -12.80 15.24 7.63
CA SER A 73 -13.51 15.05 6.35
C SER A 73 -12.65 14.23 5.39
N THR A 74 -13.15 13.09 4.91
CA THR A 74 -12.51 12.34 3.83
C THR A 74 -12.98 12.91 2.48
N TRP A 75 -12.06 13.34 1.63
CA TRP A 75 -12.40 13.76 0.27
C TRP A 75 -12.27 12.59 -0.70
N TYR A 76 -13.20 12.51 -1.65
CA TYR A 76 -13.17 11.53 -2.74
C TYR A 76 -12.52 12.17 -3.96
N ILE A 77 -11.41 11.62 -4.41
CA ILE A 77 -10.61 12.16 -5.50
C ILE A 77 -11.02 11.44 -6.79
N ASN A 78 -11.87 12.11 -7.56
CA ASN A 78 -12.47 11.58 -8.78
C ASN A 78 -12.08 12.42 -10.00
N SER A 79 -12.10 11.81 -11.19
CA SER A 79 -11.88 12.50 -12.45
C SER A 79 -12.91 13.60 -12.69
N THR A 80 -12.50 14.63 -13.43
CA THR A 80 -13.41 15.63 -13.99
C THR A 80 -14.20 15.09 -15.18
N GLU A 81 -13.63 14.13 -15.91
CA GLU A 81 -14.34 13.38 -16.94
C GLU A 81 -15.48 12.57 -16.32
N MET A 82 -16.66 12.65 -16.94
CA MET A 82 -17.88 11.96 -16.51
C MET A 82 -18.33 10.96 -17.57
N ASN A 83 -18.76 9.77 -17.13
CA ASN A 83 -19.53 8.83 -17.93
C ASN A 83 -21.02 9.11 -17.74
N ARG A 84 -21.78 9.14 -18.84
CA ARG A 84 -23.24 9.27 -18.80
C ARG A 84 -23.89 7.91 -18.98
N PHE A 85 -24.72 7.51 -18.03
CA PHE A 85 -25.54 6.32 -18.12
C PHE A 85 -27.01 6.73 -18.27
N CYS A 86 -27.69 6.08 -19.20
CA CYS A 86 -29.11 6.26 -19.38
C CYS A 86 -29.90 5.22 -18.57
N GLU A 87 -30.80 5.68 -17.72
CA GLU A 87 -31.87 4.83 -17.17
C GLU A 87 -33.01 4.78 -18.19
N TRP A 88 -33.25 3.59 -18.74
CA TRP A 88 -34.26 3.36 -19.78
C TRP A 88 -35.64 3.12 -19.16
N TRP A 89 -36.70 3.51 -19.86
CA TRP A 89 -38.06 3.01 -19.63
C TRP A 89 -38.47 2.17 -20.85
N ASP A 90 -38.93 0.93 -20.62
CA ASP A 90 -39.74 0.19 -21.59
C ASP A 90 -41.18 0.76 -21.53
N GLY A 91 -41.48 1.74 -22.38
CA GLY A 91 -42.76 2.44 -22.37
C GLY A 91 -43.94 1.52 -22.64
N GLU A 92 -44.72 1.22 -21.62
CA GLU A 92 -46.11 0.78 -21.75
C GLU A 92 -46.97 1.55 -20.75
N ASN A 93 -47.99 2.25 -21.25
CA ASN A 93 -49.21 2.48 -20.46
C ASN A 93 -50.13 1.27 -20.74
N PRO A 94 -50.79 0.71 -19.72
CA PRO A 94 -51.62 -0.47 -19.88
C PRO A 94 -52.76 -0.16 -20.86
N LEU A 95 -52.86 -0.98 -21.91
CA LEU A 95 -54.04 -1.03 -22.76
C LEU A 95 -55.27 -1.16 -21.86
N GLY A 96 -56.26 -0.31 -22.10
CA GLY A 96 -57.54 -0.36 -21.39
C GLY A 96 -58.11 -1.78 -21.43
N ALA A 97 -58.22 -2.40 -20.25
CA ALA A 97 -59.28 -3.35 -19.97
C ALA A 97 -60.58 -2.52 -19.88
N ASP A 98 -61.63 -2.80 -20.65
CA ASP A 98 -62.41 -4.04 -20.66
C ASP A 98 -63.40 -4.04 -21.88
N PRO A 99 -64.25 -5.06 -22.11
CA PRO A 99 -63.99 -6.38 -22.68
C PRO A 99 -64.63 -6.60 -24.08
N GLN A 100 -64.21 -7.72 -24.71
CA GLN A 100 -64.73 -8.43 -25.90
C GLN A 100 -66.22 -8.24 -26.29
N PRO A 101 -66.54 -8.38 -27.60
CA PRO A 101 -67.08 -9.69 -28.00
C PRO A 101 -66.60 -10.22 -29.37
N SER A 102 -66.21 -11.49 -29.32
CA SER A 102 -66.57 -12.61 -30.22
C SER A 102 -66.36 -12.48 -31.74
N GLY A 103 -65.65 -13.45 -32.30
CA GLY A 103 -65.90 -13.90 -33.67
C GLY A 103 -64.69 -14.50 -34.37
N ALA A 104 -64.70 -15.81 -34.52
CA ALA A 104 -63.75 -16.57 -35.33
C ALA A 104 -63.92 -16.32 -36.84
N ALA A 105 -62.81 -16.29 -37.59
CA ALA A 105 -62.62 -16.75 -38.99
C ALA A 105 -61.28 -16.19 -39.50
N SER A 106 -60.23 -17.01 -39.65
CA SER A 106 -59.84 -17.77 -40.85
C SER A 106 -58.90 -17.01 -41.83
N MET A 107 -57.72 -17.60 -42.00
CA MET A 107 -56.92 -17.75 -43.24
C MET A 107 -56.14 -16.58 -43.87
N GLN A 108 -54.81 -16.83 -43.93
CA GLN A 108 -53.83 -16.70 -45.03
C GLN A 108 -53.52 -15.37 -45.75
N GLU A 109 -52.19 -15.18 -45.87
CA GLU A 109 -51.39 -14.44 -46.88
C GLU A 109 -51.38 -12.90 -46.90
N SER A 110 -50.21 -12.31 -46.62
CA SER A 110 -49.23 -11.93 -47.66
C SER A 110 -48.15 -11.00 -47.08
N ALA A 111 -47.01 -10.95 -47.78
CA ALA A 111 -45.79 -10.29 -47.39
C ALA A 111 -45.93 -8.76 -47.27
N ALA A 112 -45.62 -8.24 -46.09
CA ALA A 112 -44.94 -6.96 -45.93
C ALA A 112 -43.80 -7.18 -44.93
N GLN A 113 -42.58 -6.82 -45.32
CA GLN A 113 -41.47 -6.65 -44.39
C GLN A 113 -41.86 -5.55 -43.40
N GLU A 114 -42.50 -5.91 -42.30
CA GLU A 114 -42.43 -5.11 -41.09
C GLU A 114 -40.99 -5.19 -40.61
N PHE A 115 -40.19 -4.19 -41.01
CA PHE A 115 -39.13 -3.71 -40.14
C PHE A 115 -39.83 -3.38 -38.82
N ALA A 116 -39.83 -4.33 -37.88
CA ALA A 116 -40.19 -4.06 -36.51
C ALA A 116 -39.24 -2.95 -36.05
N ILE A 117 -39.74 -1.71 -36.08
CA ILE A 117 -39.06 -0.57 -35.48
C ILE A 117 -38.98 -0.97 -34.01
N SER A 118 -37.80 -1.44 -33.59
CA SER A 118 -37.54 -1.69 -32.18
C SER A 118 -38.01 -0.44 -31.44
N PRO A 119 -38.87 -0.56 -30.41
CA PRO A 119 -39.38 0.61 -29.71
C PRO A 119 -38.18 1.46 -29.34
N GLN A 120 -38.15 2.69 -29.87
CA GLN A 120 -37.08 3.65 -29.60
C GLN A 120 -37.11 3.89 -28.11
N ARG A 121 -36.25 3.18 -27.37
CA ARG A 121 -36.13 3.34 -25.93
C ARG A 121 -35.75 4.79 -25.69
N THR A 122 -36.68 5.57 -25.15
CA THR A 122 -36.41 6.95 -24.79
C THR A 122 -35.72 6.97 -23.44
N CYS A 123 -34.59 7.68 -23.37
CA CYS A 123 -33.86 7.81 -22.13
C CYS A 123 -34.69 8.60 -21.11
N ARG A 124 -34.99 7.99 -19.96
CA ARG A 124 -35.80 8.66 -18.92
C ARG A 124 -34.96 9.63 -18.11
N LEU A 125 -33.77 9.20 -17.71
CA LEU A 125 -32.85 10.00 -16.91
C LEU A 125 -31.41 9.70 -17.33
N TRP A 126 -30.67 10.77 -17.59
CA TRP A 126 -29.22 10.69 -17.71
C TRP A 126 -28.60 10.88 -16.34
N THR A 127 -27.92 9.85 -15.86
CA THR A 127 -27.16 9.90 -14.61
C THR A 127 -25.66 9.95 -14.95
N GLU A 128 -24.96 10.94 -14.39
CA GLU A 128 -23.53 11.13 -14.66
C GLU A 128 -22.70 10.65 -13.46
N TYR A 129 -21.66 9.88 -13.75
CA TYR A 129 -20.71 9.41 -12.73
C TYR A 129 -19.29 9.72 -13.18
N PRO A 130 -18.36 10.03 -12.26
CA PRO A 130 -16.97 10.22 -12.63
C PRO A 130 -16.43 8.98 -13.36
N ARG A 131 -15.73 9.21 -14.47
CA ARG A 131 -15.11 8.14 -15.27
C ARG A 131 -14.14 7.31 -14.44
N TYR A 132 -13.39 7.97 -13.55
CA TYR A 132 -12.44 7.34 -12.65
C TYR A 132 -12.61 7.82 -11.22
N SER A 133 -12.48 6.89 -10.28
CA SER A 133 -12.28 7.19 -8.87
C SER A 133 -10.84 6.81 -8.51
N TYR A 134 -10.01 7.81 -8.25
CA TYR A 134 -8.57 7.64 -8.02
C TYR A 134 -8.27 7.25 -6.58
N GLY A 135 -8.98 7.84 -5.61
CA GLY A 135 -8.68 7.57 -4.21
C GLY A 135 -9.41 8.44 -3.20
N TYR A 136 -8.88 8.43 -1.99
CA TYR A 136 -9.41 9.10 -0.81
C TYR A 136 -8.32 9.98 -0.20
N ALA A 137 -8.67 11.20 0.18
CA ALA A 137 -7.77 12.09 0.91
C ALA A 137 -8.34 12.34 2.31
N ASP A 138 -7.69 11.76 3.31
CA ASP A 138 -8.09 11.86 4.71
C ASP A 138 -7.39 13.04 5.37
N VAL A 139 -8.17 14.08 5.71
CA VAL A 139 -7.63 15.35 6.21
C VAL A 139 -7.59 15.37 7.73
N TYR A 140 -6.42 15.73 8.27
CA TYR A 140 -6.17 15.95 9.69
C TYR A 140 -5.61 17.36 9.88
N LEU A 141 -6.49 18.27 10.33
CA LEU A 141 -6.14 19.68 10.46
C LEU A 141 -5.06 19.91 11.53
N GLY A 142 -4.28 20.98 11.35
CA GLY A 142 -3.36 21.51 12.35
C GLY A 142 -4.06 21.91 13.65
N ASN A 143 -3.27 22.36 14.63
CA ASN A 143 -3.77 22.79 15.95
C ASN A 143 -4.64 24.07 15.89
N ASP A 144 -4.59 24.83 14.80
CA ASP A 144 -5.39 26.02 14.54
C ASP A 144 -6.76 25.72 13.89
N ASN A 145 -6.99 24.46 13.50
CA ASN A 145 -8.20 23.97 12.84
C ASN A 145 -8.55 24.71 11.53
N ARG A 146 -7.55 25.17 10.78
CA ARG A 146 -7.71 25.78 9.46
C ARG A 146 -6.94 24.97 8.43
N LEU A 147 -7.46 24.89 7.20
CA LEU A 147 -6.77 24.24 6.10
C LEU A 147 -5.96 25.30 5.34
N ASP A 148 -4.67 25.40 5.62
CA ASP A 148 -3.78 26.41 5.02
C ASP A 148 -2.35 25.91 4.76
N LYS A 149 -1.88 24.92 5.52
CA LYS A 149 -0.50 24.39 5.44
C LYS A 149 -0.46 22.89 5.15
N PRO A 150 -1.00 22.43 4.01
CA PRO A 150 -1.15 21.01 3.73
C PRO A 150 0.18 20.28 3.45
N VAL A 151 0.32 19.11 4.07
CA VAL A 151 1.33 18.10 3.78
C VAL A 151 0.61 16.83 3.32
N VAL A 152 0.73 16.50 2.04
CA VAL A 152 0.13 15.30 1.46
C VAL A 152 1.11 14.14 1.61
N VAL A 153 0.73 13.14 2.39
CA VAL A 153 1.45 11.86 2.49
C VAL A 153 0.79 10.86 1.55
N VAL A 154 1.52 10.43 0.53
CA VAL A 154 1.04 9.52 -0.51
C VAL A 154 1.36 8.08 -0.13
N GLN A 155 0.31 7.26 -0.07
CA GLN A 155 0.34 5.85 0.33
C GLN A 155 1.44 5.03 -0.39
N PRO A 156 2.11 4.08 0.30
CA PRO A 156 2.98 3.09 -0.33
C PRO A 156 2.21 1.96 -1.01
N TYR A 157 2.90 1.12 -1.79
CA TYR A 157 2.26 -0.07 -2.36
C TYR A 157 2.02 -1.12 -1.27
N HIS A 158 0.80 -1.64 -1.18
CA HIS A 158 0.45 -2.74 -0.29
C HIS A 158 0.06 -4.00 -1.08
N VAL A 159 0.73 -5.11 -0.80
CA VAL A 159 0.36 -6.45 -1.21
C VAL A 159 -0.61 -7.01 -0.17
N ASP A 160 -1.90 -6.87 -0.44
CA ASP A 160 -2.96 -7.55 0.31
C ASP A 160 -3.59 -8.62 -0.59
N ILE A 161 -3.76 -9.83 -0.03
CA ILE A 161 -4.32 -11.00 -0.72
C ILE A 161 -5.76 -11.31 -0.28
N SER A 162 -6.27 -10.57 0.72
CA SER A 162 -7.55 -10.79 1.39
C SER A 162 -8.63 -9.78 1.00
N ASP A 163 -8.40 -9.01 -0.07
CA ASP A 163 -9.22 -7.85 -0.50
C ASP A 163 -9.37 -6.77 0.59
N SER A 164 -8.61 -6.85 1.68
CA SER A 164 -8.62 -5.84 2.73
C SER A 164 -7.93 -4.58 2.20
N SER A 165 -8.67 -3.47 2.17
CA SER A 165 -8.10 -2.19 1.76
C SER A 165 -7.22 -1.65 2.89
N TYR A 166 -6.05 -1.11 2.57
CA TYR A 166 -5.25 -0.35 3.53
C TYR A 166 -6.08 0.78 4.13
N THR A 167 -6.42 0.62 5.41
CA THR A 167 -7.43 1.47 6.05
C THR A 167 -6.85 2.83 6.42
N LYS A 168 -7.73 3.83 6.54
CA LYS A 168 -7.36 5.17 7.06
C LYS A 168 -6.60 5.07 8.39
N GLN A 169 -7.08 4.22 9.31
CA GLN A 169 -6.48 4.08 10.63
C GLN A 169 -5.12 3.38 10.57
N ALA A 170 -4.98 2.32 9.77
CA ALA A 170 -3.70 1.65 9.58
C ALA A 170 -2.66 2.62 9.01
N PHE A 171 -3.05 3.42 7.99
CA PHE A 171 -2.17 4.40 7.40
C PHE A 171 -1.75 5.51 8.38
N TYR A 172 -2.71 6.02 9.15
CA TYR A 172 -2.40 6.97 10.21
C TYR A 172 -1.41 6.40 11.23
N ASN A 173 -1.65 5.17 11.71
CA ASN A 173 -0.80 4.52 12.70
C ASN A 173 0.61 4.26 12.17
N ASP A 174 0.74 3.84 10.92
CA ASP A 174 2.03 3.58 10.28
C ASP A 174 2.88 4.86 10.22
N VAL A 175 2.29 5.98 9.79
CA VAL A 175 3.00 7.26 9.70
C VAL A 175 3.22 7.89 11.09
N ASN A 176 2.29 7.72 12.04
CA ASN A 176 2.38 8.32 13.38
C ASN A 176 3.10 7.46 14.43
N SER A 177 3.60 6.27 14.08
CA SER A 177 4.23 5.34 15.02
C SER A 177 5.34 5.94 15.89
N GLY A 178 6.13 6.88 15.33
CA GLY A 178 7.16 7.66 16.05
C GLY A 178 6.75 9.10 16.38
N GLY A 179 5.46 9.44 16.25
CA GLY A 179 4.91 10.77 16.55
C GLY A 179 4.90 11.77 15.38
N LEU A 180 5.29 11.39 14.16
CA LEU A 180 5.42 12.33 13.03
C LEU A 180 4.13 13.09 12.71
N MET A 181 2.97 12.41 12.64
CA MET A 181 1.69 13.09 12.36
C MET A 181 1.34 14.07 13.48
N SER A 182 1.58 13.68 14.72
CA SER A 182 1.28 14.50 15.90
C SER A 182 2.18 15.72 15.95
N SER A 183 3.48 15.53 15.67
CA SER A 183 4.49 16.58 15.55
C SER A 183 4.13 17.62 14.50
N LEU A 184 3.77 17.19 13.29
CA LEU A 184 3.36 18.08 12.20
C LEU A 184 2.11 18.89 12.57
N ARG A 185 1.07 18.23 13.08
CA ARG A 185 -0.18 18.90 13.44
C ARG A 185 -0.02 19.89 14.58
N ASN A 186 0.82 19.57 15.58
CA ASN A 186 1.14 20.49 16.67
C ASN A 186 1.92 21.72 16.21
N ALA A 187 2.58 21.64 15.05
CA ALA A 187 3.25 22.75 14.41
C ALA A 187 2.39 23.51 13.37
N GLY A 188 1.09 23.23 13.32
CA GLY A 188 0.16 23.91 12.42
C GLY A 188 0.11 23.35 11.00
N TYR A 189 0.71 22.20 10.71
CA TYR A 189 0.54 21.55 9.41
C TYR A 189 -0.78 20.77 9.33
N ASP A 190 -1.45 20.86 8.20
CA ASP A 190 -2.58 20.00 7.86
C ASP A 190 -2.09 18.74 7.18
N VAL A 191 -2.20 17.59 7.83
CA VAL A 191 -1.73 16.35 7.21
C VAL A 191 -2.86 15.71 6.42
N ILE A 192 -2.63 15.49 5.13
CA ILE A 192 -3.56 14.85 4.21
C ILE A 192 -2.99 13.48 3.85
N LEU A 193 -3.62 12.41 4.31
CA LEU A 193 -3.25 11.05 3.94
C LEU A 193 -3.98 10.65 2.65
N TYR A 194 -3.26 10.53 1.54
CA TYR A 194 -3.83 10.11 0.27
C TYR A 194 -3.71 8.59 0.08
N ARG A 195 -4.85 7.93 -0.06
CA ARG A 195 -4.97 6.48 -0.28
C ARG A 195 -5.56 6.19 -1.64
N TYR A 196 -5.00 5.21 -2.34
CA TYR A 196 -5.50 4.80 -3.66
C TYR A 196 -6.83 4.05 -3.52
N ARG A 197 -7.77 4.31 -4.44
CA ARG A 197 -8.97 3.47 -4.61
C ARG A 197 -8.59 2.10 -5.16
N SER A 198 -7.65 2.11 -6.10
CA SER A 198 -7.05 0.93 -6.71
C SER A 198 -5.61 1.23 -7.11
N GLN A 199 -4.67 0.79 -6.28
CA GLN A 199 -3.23 0.98 -6.49
C GLN A 199 -2.66 0.18 -7.68
N ASP A 200 -3.42 -0.79 -8.23
CA ASP A 200 -2.94 -1.80 -9.19
C ASP A 200 -3.04 -1.40 -10.67
N LYS A 201 -3.57 -0.20 -10.94
CA LYS A 201 -3.87 0.32 -12.29
C LYS A 201 -2.69 0.97 -13.03
N GLY A 202 -1.50 0.99 -12.44
CA GLY A 202 -0.28 1.58 -12.99
C GLY A 202 0.09 2.93 -12.40
N ILE A 203 1.36 3.30 -12.50
CA ILE A 203 1.94 4.53 -11.94
C ILE A 203 1.30 5.80 -12.52
N GLU A 204 1.08 5.83 -13.83
CA GLU A 204 0.48 6.98 -14.53
C GLU A 204 -0.97 7.22 -14.07
N TYR A 205 -1.79 6.16 -13.99
CA TYR A 205 -3.16 6.25 -13.46
C TYR A 205 -3.17 6.75 -12.00
N ASN A 206 -2.26 6.25 -11.18
CA ASN A 206 -2.12 6.67 -9.79
C ASN A 206 -1.62 8.12 -9.69
N ALA A 207 -0.82 8.59 -10.64
CA ALA A 207 -0.31 9.95 -10.72
C ALA A 207 -1.42 10.94 -11.12
N ASP A 208 -2.36 10.55 -11.98
CA ASP A 208 -3.57 11.33 -12.26
C ASP A 208 -4.37 11.62 -10.98
N GLY A 209 -4.41 10.67 -10.06
CA GLY A 209 -4.99 10.87 -8.73
C GLY A 209 -4.29 11.94 -7.89
N VAL A 210 -2.95 11.97 -7.90
CA VAL A 210 -2.17 12.99 -7.19
C VAL A 210 -2.32 14.37 -7.85
N LYS A 211 -2.30 14.45 -9.18
CA LYS A 211 -2.57 15.70 -9.92
C LYS A 211 -3.95 16.24 -9.55
N ARG A 212 -4.97 15.37 -9.56
CA ARG A 212 -6.34 15.73 -9.20
C ARG A 212 -6.46 16.16 -7.74
N LEU A 213 -5.75 15.52 -6.81
CA LEU A 213 -5.72 15.94 -5.42
C LEU A 213 -5.12 17.34 -5.26
N LEU A 214 -4.01 17.64 -5.96
CA LEU A 214 -3.40 18.97 -5.91
C LEU A 214 -4.36 20.04 -6.45
N GLU A 215 -5.09 19.79 -7.53
CA GLU A 215 -6.15 20.70 -8.01
C GLU A 215 -7.23 20.94 -6.95
N VAL A 216 -7.69 19.88 -6.28
CA VAL A 216 -8.70 19.98 -5.21
C VAL A 216 -8.16 20.81 -4.05
N ILE A 217 -6.90 20.62 -3.66
CA ILE A 217 -6.26 21.38 -2.58
C ILE A 217 -6.11 22.86 -2.98
N ASN A 218 -5.62 23.14 -4.19
CA ASN A 218 -5.45 24.49 -4.71
C ASN A 218 -6.78 25.26 -4.84
N SER A 219 -7.92 24.56 -4.92
CA SER A 219 -9.24 25.20 -4.93
C SER A 219 -9.72 25.66 -3.53
N LYS A 220 -9.01 25.27 -2.46
CA LYS A 220 -9.39 25.63 -1.08
C LYS A 220 -8.83 27.01 -0.74
N SER A 221 -9.72 27.88 -0.26
CA SER A 221 -9.34 29.19 0.25
C SER A 221 -8.41 29.03 1.45
N GLY A 222 -7.28 29.74 1.45
CA GLY A 222 -6.30 29.72 2.54
C GLY A 222 -5.06 28.89 2.26
N VAL A 223 -5.10 27.96 1.30
CA VAL A 223 -3.93 27.18 0.91
C VAL A 223 -3.07 27.98 -0.08
N SER A 224 -1.85 28.34 0.33
CA SER A 224 -0.86 29.00 -0.52
C SER A 224 0.05 27.98 -1.21
N SER A 225 0.44 26.91 -0.51
CA SER A 225 1.35 25.90 -1.01
C SER A 225 1.14 24.55 -0.33
N THR A 226 1.47 23.47 -1.05
CA THR A 226 1.33 22.09 -0.58
C THR A 226 2.67 21.38 -0.61
N SER A 227 3.04 20.68 0.47
CA SER A 227 4.19 19.76 0.43
C SER A 227 3.73 18.34 0.16
N PHE A 228 4.57 17.55 -0.52
CA PHE A 228 4.29 16.14 -0.76
C PHE A 228 5.36 15.25 -0.13
N VAL A 229 4.92 14.19 0.54
CA VAL A 229 5.75 13.10 1.04
C VAL A 229 5.29 11.81 0.38
N GLY A 230 6.05 11.33 -0.59
CA GLY A 230 5.76 10.08 -1.29
C GLY A 230 6.45 8.90 -0.65
N LEU A 231 5.67 7.95 -0.13
CA LEU A 231 6.20 6.75 0.54
C LEU A 231 6.33 5.59 -0.44
N SER A 232 7.53 5.02 -0.60
CA SER A 232 7.80 3.92 -1.54
C SER A 232 7.25 4.22 -2.95
N MET A 233 6.31 3.42 -3.45
CA MET A 233 5.59 3.70 -4.71
C MET A 233 5.03 5.12 -4.77
N GLY A 234 4.51 5.64 -3.66
CA GLY A 234 4.00 7.00 -3.57
C GLY A 234 5.02 8.05 -3.98
N GLY A 235 6.33 7.83 -3.74
CA GLY A 235 7.39 8.72 -4.22
C GLY A 235 7.55 8.71 -5.74
N VAL A 236 7.41 7.54 -6.38
CA VAL A 236 7.44 7.41 -7.84
C VAL A 236 6.21 8.08 -8.46
N VAL A 237 5.03 7.81 -7.89
CA VAL A 237 3.75 8.39 -8.32
C VAL A 237 3.75 9.91 -8.19
N THR A 238 4.18 10.46 -7.05
CA THR A 238 4.27 11.89 -6.83
C THR A 238 5.27 12.54 -7.78
N ARG A 239 6.47 11.97 -7.95
CA ARG A 239 7.44 12.49 -8.92
C ARG A 239 6.84 12.55 -10.33
N PHE A 240 6.16 11.48 -10.75
CA PHE A 240 5.51 11.43 -12.06
C PHE A 240 4.48 12.56 -12.20
N ALA A 241 3.56 12.68 -11.24
CA ALA A 241 2.51 13.70 -11.23
C ALA A 241 3.08 15.13 -11.28
N LEU A 242 4.02 15.44 -10.39
CA LEU A 242 4.64 16.77 -10.32
C LEU A 242 5.40 17.10 -11.60
N ARG A 243 6.08 16.13 -12.22
CA ARG A 243 6.78 16.35 -13.49
C ARG A 243 5.90 16.56 -14.68
N GLU A 244 4.76 15.88 -14.75
CA GLU A 244 3.79 16.18 -15.80
C GLU A 244 3.28 17.62 -15.65
N ILE A 245 2.87 18.02 -14.44
CA ILE A 245 2.41 19.39 -14.17
C ILE A 245 3.50 20.41 -14.54
N GLU A 246 4.74 20.17 -14.12
CA GLU A 246 5.87 21.07 -14.37
C GLU A 246 6.23 21.19 -15.86
N LYS A 247 5.99 20.15 -16.68
CA LYS A 247 6.20 20.23 -18.13
C LYS A 247 5.06 20.93 -18.86
N THR A 248 3.84 20.89 -18.33
CA THR A 248 2.66 21.49 -18.98
C THR A 248 2.24 22.84 -18.38
N GLY A 249 2.83 23.23 -17.25
CA GLY A 249 2.43 24.39 -16.46
C GLY A 249 3.49 24.73 -15.41
N SER A 250 3.06 25.05 -14.19
CA SER A 250 3.96 25.40 -13.09
C SER A 250 3.60 24.69 -11.78
N LEU A 251 4.61 24.46 -10.95
CA LEU A 251 4.49 23.96 -9.58
C LEU A 251 4.37 25.08 -8.53
N ASN A 252 3.95 26.29 -8.89
CA ASN A 252 3.90 27.47 -7.99
C ASN A 252 3.19 27.23 -6.63
N ASN A 253 2.24 26.29 -6.57
CA ASN A 253 1.51 25.97 -5.34
C ASN A 253 2.05 24.70 -4.64
N VAL A 254 3.26 24.28 -4.98
CA VAL A 254 3.96 23.17 -4.33
C VAL A 254 5.17 23.74 -3.60
N ALA A 255 5.24 23.53 -2.29
CA ALA A 255 6.32 24.03 -1.47
C ALA A 255 7.57 23.15 -1.59
N THR A 256 7.40 21.83 -1.48
CA THR A 256 8.51 20.88 -1.58
C THR A 256 8.01 19.45 -1.82
N PHE A 257 8.92 18.59 -2.30
CA PHE A 257 8.71 17.16 -2.49
C PHE A 257 9.74 16.31 -1.74
N ILE A 258 9.25 15.38 -0.91
CA ILE A 258 10.04 14.36 -0.22
C ILE A 258 9.76 13.00 -0.85
N SER A 259 10.80 12.34 -1.34
CA SER A 259 10.77 10.96 -1.85
C SER A 259 11.35 10.01 -0.81
N PHE A 260 10.50 9.23 -0.15
CA PHE A 260 10.90 8.31 0.91
C PHE A 260 11.01 6.87 0.38
N ASP A 261 12.23 6.35 0.30
CA ASP A 261 12.55 4.96 -0.05
C ASP A 261 11.85 4.46 -1.34
N ALA A 262 11.78 5.35 -2.34
CA ALA A 262 10.95 5.16 -3.53
C ALA A 262 11.67 4.38 -4.64
N PRO A 263 11.09 3.30 -5.20
CA PRO A 263 11.73 2.50 -6.23
C PRO A 263 11.68 3.15 -7.63
N HIS A 264 12.32 4.30 -7.83
CA HIS A 264 12.28 5.03 -9.11
C HIS A 264 12.88 4.25 -10.28
N LEU A 265 13.85 3.37 -10.03
CA LEU A 265 14.40 2.43 -11.02
C LEU A 265 13.90 1.00 -10.79
N GLY A 266 12.94 0.84 -9.88
CA GLY A 266 12.34 -0.42 -9.48
C GLY A 266 12.89 -1.03 -8.20
N ALA A 267 12.30 -2.16 -7.80
CA ALA A 267 12.68 -2.93 -6.63
C ALA A 267 12.93 -4.40 -7.00
N ASN A 268 13.73 -5.10 -6.20
CA ASN A 268 14.03 -6.51 -6.46
C ASN A 268 13.08 -7.39 -5.65
N PHE A 269 12.08 -7.90 -6.36
CA PHE A 269 11.19 -8.92 -5.82
C PHE A 269 11.71 -10.31 -6.22
N PRO A 270 11.74 -11.30 -5.31
CA PRO A 270 12.20 -12.63 -5.64
C PRO A 270 11.28 -13.31 -6.67
N ARG A 271 11.70 -13.39 -7.93
CA ARG A 271 10.89 -13.98 -9.03
C ARG A 271 10.45 -15.40 -8.72
N SER A 272 11.28 -16.14 -7.99
CA SER A 272 11.01 -17.53 -7.65
C SER A 272 9.69 -17.67 -6.89
N ILE A 273 9.19 -16.64 -6.22
CA ILE A 273 7.90 -16.67 -5.53
C ILE A 273 6.77 -16.97 -6.49
N LEU A 274 6.78 -16.40 -7.69
CA LEU A 274 5.76 -16.77 -8.68
C LEU A 274 5.91 -18.24 -9.07
N ASP A 275 7.14 -18.69 -9.36
CA ASP A 275 7.39 -20.08 -9.75
C ASP A 275 6.94 -21.06 -8.64
N ASN A 276 7.20 -20.70 -7.38
CA ASN A 276 6.76 -21.46 -6.21
C ASN A 276 5.24 -21.39 -6.02
N THR A 277 4.60 -20.26 -6.29
CA THR A 277 3.14 -20.11 -6.27
C THR A 277 2.49 -21.02 -7.33
N ASN A 278 3.02 -21.02 -8.56
CA ASN A 278 2.54 -21.89 -9.64
C ASN A 278 2.71 -23.38 -9.29
N ARG A 279 3.88 -23.75 -8.77
CA ARG A 279 4.14 -25.14 -8.31
C ARG A 279 3.21 -25.57 -7.19
N LEU A 280 2.75 -24.65 -6.33
CA LEU A 280 1.75 -24.94 -5.30
C LEU A 280 0.35 -25.08 -5.91
N LEU A 281 -0.03 -24.19 -6.83
CA LEU A 281 -1.30 -24.28 -7.56
C LEU A 281 -1.47 -25.63 -8.26
N ASP A 282 -0.44 -26.13 -8.94
CA ASP A 282 -0.45 -27.44 -9.62
C ASP A 282 -0.75 -28.62 -8.67
N LYS A 283 -0.47 -28.47 -7.37
CA LYS A 283 -0.74 -29.51 -6.36
C LYS A 283 -2.16 -29.41 -5.81
N VAL A 284 -2.69 -28.19 -5.67
CA VAL A 284 -4.04 -27.94 -5.17
C VAL A 284 -5.10 -28.21 -6.25
N ASP A 285 -4.73 -28.09 -7.52
CA ASP A 285 -5.61 -28.29 -8.69
C ASP A 285 -5.81 -29.75 -9.11
N SER A 286 -5.26 -30.71 -8.36
CA SER A 286 -5.50 -32.13 -8.63
C SER A 286 -6.97 -32.52 -8.40
N SER A 287 -7.50 -33.40 -9.26
CA SER A 287 -8.92 -33.80 -9.31
C SER A 287 -9.50 -34.29 -7.97
N LEU A 288 -8.66 -34.86 -7.11
CA LEU A 288 -9.05 -35.33 -5.78
C LEU A 288 -9.07 -34.23 -4.71
N CYS A 289 -8.18 -33.22 -4.81
CA CYS A 289 -8.10 -32.11 -3.84
C CYS A 289 -9.17 -31.05 -4.13
N GLY A 290 -9.36 -30.70 -5.42
CA GLY A 290 -10.24 -29.59 -5.85
C GLY A 290 -11.70 -29.68 -5.38
N LEU A 291 -12.17 -30.88 -5.02
CA LEU A 291 -13.51 -31.11 -4.49
C LEU A 291 -13.69 -30.70 -3.01
N SER A 292 -12.60 -30.53 -2.25
CA SER A 292 -12.65 -30.14 -0.83
C SER A 292 -12.68 -28.62 -0.63
N GLY A 293 -13.40 -28.15 0.40
CA GLY A 293 -13.47 -26.73 0.76
C GLY A 293 -12.10 -26.12 1.09
N THR A 294 -11.27 -26.86 1.81
CA THR A 294 -9.90 -26.44 2.19
C THR A 294 -8.98 -26.26 0.98
N CYS A 295 -9.07 -27.12 -0.05
CA CYS A 295 -8.29 -26.93 -1.27
C CYS A 295 -8.80 -25.73 -2.08
N ARG A 296 -10.12 -25.50 -2.14
CA ARG A 296 -10.68 -24.32 -2.82
C ARG A 296 -10.20 -23.01 -2.20
N GLU A 297 -10.15 -22.93 -0.88
CA GLU A 297 -9.64 -21.75 -0.18
C GLU A 297 -8.15 -21.53 -0.43
N ALA A 298 -7.34 -22.58 -0.30
CA ALA A 298 -5.90 -22.52 -0.61
C ALA A 298 -5.64 -22.09 -2.06
N ARG A 299 -6.41 -22.64 -3.03
CA ARG A 299 -6.36 -22.24 -4.44
C ARG A 299 -6.69 -20.76 -4.60
N ARG A 300 -7.77 -20.29 -3.97
CA ARG A 300 -8.17 -18.87 -4.02
C ARG A 300 -7.05 -17.96 -3.51
N LYS A 301 -6.42 -18.28 -2.38
CA LYS A 301 -5.31 -17.48 -1.82
C LYS A 301 -4.08 -17.47 -2.73
N LEU A 302 -3.69 -18.63 -3.27
CA LEU A 302 -2.57 -18.72 -4.21
C LEU A 302 -2.83 -17.99 -5.53
N GLU A 303 -4.04 -18.08 -6.07
CA GLU A 303 -4.45 -17.30 -7.25
C GLU A 303 -4.50 -15.80 -6.94
N ALA A 304 -4.90 -15.38 -5.74
CA ALA A 304 -4.87 -13.98 -5.33
C ALA A 304 -3.43 -13.43 -5.28
N ILE A 305 -2.47 -14.20 -4.73
CA ILE A 305 -1.04 -13.86 -4.79
C ILE A 305 -0.61 -13.70 -6.25
N LYS A 306 -0.87 -14.69 -7.10
CA LYS A 306 -0.50 -14.66 -8.52
C LYS A 306 -1.15 -13.49 -9.26
N ALA A 307 -2.41 -13.16 -8.98
CA ALA A 307 -3.11 -12.03 -9.56
C ALA A 307 -2.44 -10.72 -9.17
N LYS A 308 -2.09 -10.54 -7.88
CA LYS A 308 -1.42 -9.34 -7.37
C LYS A 308 -0.05 -9.11 -8.01
N LEU A 309 0.75 -10.17 -8.17
CA LEU A 309 2.05 -10.14 -8.85
C LEU A 309 1.93 -9.87 -10.36
N ASN A 310 0.73 -9.99 -10.93
CA ASN A 310 0.47 -9.75 -12.35
C ASN A 310 -0.20 -8.40 -12.65
N THR A 311 -0.46 -7.58 -11.63
CA THR A 311 -1.02 -6.24 -11.79
C THR A 311 -0.07 -5.33 -12.57
N LYS A 312 -0.63 -4.30 -13.21
CA LYS A 312 0.15 -3.35 -14.02
C LYS A 312 1.20 -2.64 -13.16
N THR A 313 0.79 -2.09 -12.02
CA THR A 313 1.69 -1.40 -11.08
C THR A 313 2.83 -2.28 -10.62
N PHE A 314 2.55 -3.53 -10.24
CA PHE A 314 3.58 -4.45 -9.80
C PHE A 314 4.58 -4.76 -10.93
N LYS A 315 4.06 -4.99 -12.15
CA LYS A 315 4.88 -5.21 -13.35
C LYS A 315 5.74 -4.00 -13.75
N GLU A 316 5.31 -2.80 -13.42
CA GLU A 316 6.04 -1.57 -13.69
C GLU A 316 7.19 -1.32 -12.71
N LEU A 317 6.98 -1.64 -11.42
CA LEU A 317 7.94 -1.35 -10.35
C LEU A 317 8.99 -2.43 -10.09
N ILE A 318 8.75 -3.68 -10.48
CA ILE A 318 9.66 -4.78 -10.14
C ILE A 318 10.65 -5.07 -11.28
N MET A 319 11.94 -5.23 -10.96
CA MET A 319 13.00 -5.39 -11.96
C MET A 319 12.94 -6.74 -12.70
N ASP A 320 12.65 -7.84 -11.99
CA ASP A 320 12.63 -9.20 -12.55
C ASP A 320 11.21 -9.79 -12.60
N THR A 321 10.28 -9.04 -13.19
CA THR A 321 8.89 -9.49 -13.29
C THR A 321 8.77 -10.76 -14.14
N PRO A 322 7.81 -11.64 -13.82
CA PRO A 322 7.56 -12.90 -14.54
C PRO A 322 7.48 -12.82 -16.06
N SER A 323 7.15 -11.65 -16.61
CA SER A 323 6.89 -11.46 -18.04
C SER A 323 7.89 -10.55 -18.76
N GLY A 324 9.05 -10.21 -18.19
CA GLY A 324 10.06 -9.36 -18.87
C GLY A 324 9.45 -8.06 -19.41
N SER A 325 8.60 -7.42 -18.60
CA SER A 325 7.45 -6.63 -19.05
C SER A 325 7.82 -5.40 -19.90
N SER A 326 7.18 -5.29 -21.07
CA SER A 326 7.07 -4.04 -21.82
C SER A 326 6.57 -2.87 -20.94
N ASP A 327 5.75 -3.16 -19.92
CA ASP A 327 5.25 -2.18 -18.95
C ASP A 327 6.38 -1.46 -18.18
N ARG A 328 7.36 -2.18 -17.62
CA ARG A 328 8.47 -1.55 -16.89
C ARG A 328 9.33 -0.70 -17.81
N SER A 329 9.69 -1.24 -18.97
CA SER A 329 10.46 -0.50 -19.96
C SER A 329 9.71 0.77 -20.39
N ALA A 330 8.40 0.69 -20.62
CA ALA A 330 7.57 1.84 -20.93
C ALA A 330 7.55 2.87 -19.79
N LEU A 331 7.39 2.44 -18.53
CA LEU A 331 7.44 3.35 -17.38
C LEU A 331 8.81 4.04 -17.28
N LEU A 332 9.91 3.29 -17.38
CA LEU A 332 11.25 3.87 -17.30
C LEU A 332 11.53 4.85 -18.43
N SER A 333 11.10 4.54 -19.66
CA SER A 333 11.18 5.47 -20.78
C SER A 333 10.37 6.75 -20.53
N LYS A 334 9.17 6.63 -19.97
CA LYS A 334 8.35 7.80 -19.58
C LYS A 334 9.04 8.62 -18.48
N LEU A 335 9.49 8.00 -17.39
CA LEU A 335 10.19 8.67 -16.30
C LEU A 335 11.47 9.37 -16.76
N ALA A 336 12.23 8.74 -17.68
CA ALA A 336 13.41 9.36 -18.29
C ALA A 336 13.03 10.59 -19.14
N GLY A 337 11.96 10.50 -19.93
CA GLY A 337 11.45 11.64 -20.72
C GLY A 337 10.81 12.76 -19.90
N LEU A 338 10.33 12.44 -18.69
CA LEU A 338 9.83 13.42 -17.73
C LEU A 338 10.96 14.11 -16.95
N GLY A 339 12.03 13.40 -16.61
CA GLY A 339 13.14 13.91 -15.81
C GLY A 339 12.83 13.95 -14.30
N HIS A 340 13.52 14.83 -13.57
CA HIS A 340 13.38 15.02 -12.11
C HIS A 340 12.77 16.37 -11.82
N VAL A 341 12.14 16.52 -10.65
CA VAL A 341 11.48 17.77 -10.24
C VAL A 341 12.57 18.82 -10.07
N GLN A 342 12.39 20.02 -10.64
CA GLN A 342 13.48 21.00 -10.77
C GLN A 342 13.16 22.37 -10.18
N THR A 343 11.88 22.74 -10.12
CA THR A 343 11.44 24.10 -9.74
C THR A 343 11.06 24.22 -8.27
N VAL A 344 11.00 23.12 -7.53
CA VAL A 344 10.71 23.11 -6.08
C VAL A 344 11.78 22.30 -5.34
N PRO A 345 12.11 22.66 -4.10
CA PRO A 345 13.04 21.90 -3.27
C PRO A 345 12.66 20.42 -3.15
N THR A 346 13.65 19.55 -3.27
CA THR A 346 13.48 18.09 -3.23
C THR A 346 14.39 17.41 -2.22
N LEU A 347 13.82 16.46 -1.46
CA LEU A 347 14.55 15.62 -0.51
C LEU A 347 14.35 14.15 -0.86
N ALA A 348 15.45 13.41 -1.01
CA ALA A 348 15.40 11.95 -1.03
C ALA A 348 15.82 11.37 0.33
N ILE A 349 15.04 10.44 0.84
CA ILE A 349 15.39 9.64 2.03
C ILE A 349 15.53 8.19 1.60
N THR A 350 16.65 7.56 1.93
CA THR A 350 16.93 6.17 1.50
C THR A 350 17.07 5.24 2.69
N ASN A 351 16.65 3.98 2.55
CA ASN A 351 16.90 2.94 3.55
C ASN A 351 18.12 2.06 3.22
N GLY A 352 18.65 2.18 1.99
CA GLY A 352 19.90 1.56 1.59
C GLY A 352 21.14 2.37 2.01
N ALA A 353 22.24 1.69 2.31
CA ALA A 353 23.52 2.34 2.62
C ALA A 353 24.21 2.92 1.35
N GLN A 354 24.96 4.02 1.49
CA GLN A 354 25.63 4.72 0.37
C GLN A 354 26.92 4.03 -0.12
N SER A 355 27.71 3.52 0.82
CA SER A 355 29.13 3.17 0.63
C SER A 355 29.40 1.66 0.56
N ARG A 356 28.35 0.84 0.52
CA ARG A 356 28.47 -0.60 0.38
C ARG A 356 27.53 -1.10 -0.71
N THR A 357 28.07 -1.84 -1.68
CA THR A 357 27.27 -2.78 -2.47
C THR A 357 26.74 -3.85 -1.52
N GLN A 358 25.52 -3.68 -1.02
CA GLN A 358 24.83 -4.71 -0.23
C GLN A 358 23.71 -5.33 -1.06
N GLY A 359 24.11 -5.89 -2.19
CA GLY A 359 23.53 -7.15 -2.63
C GLY A 359 24.04 -8.26 -1.76
N ALA A 360 23.26 -9.32 -1.64
CA ALA A 360 23.69 -10.47 -0.90
C ALA A 360 25.05 -10.99 -1.43
N PRO A 361 25.76 -11.83 -0.65
CA PRO A 361 26.98 -12.47 -1.13
C PRO A 361 26.73 -13.15 -2.49
N THR A 362 27.74 -13.16 -3.35
CA THR A 362 27.69 -13.77 -4.69
C THR A 362 27.45 -15.30 -4.67
N SER A 363 27.37 -15.89 -3.48
CA SER A 363 27.16 -17.31 -3.25
C SER A 363 25.67 -17.68 -3.14
N ILE A 364 25.37 -18.90 -3.58
CA ILE A 364 24.03 -19.50 -3.56
C ILE A 364 23.57 -19.72 -2.12
N MET A 365 22.42 -19.17 -1.74
CA MET A 365 21.75 -19.48 -0.48
C MET A 365 20.52 -20.34 -0.75
N THR A 366 20.49 -21.56 -0.19
CA THR A 366 19.37 -22.50 -0.36
C THR A 366 18.52 -22.50 0.91
N SER A 367 17.23 -22.20 0.80
CA SER A 367 16.29 -22.27 1.94
C SER A 367 15.38 -23.50 1.81
N HIS A 368 15.33 -24.32 2.84
CA HIS A 368 14.46 -25.51 2.90
C HIS A 368 13.27 -25.22 3.80
N PHE A 369 12.06 -25.57 3.35
CA PHE A 369 10.83 -25.39 4.14
C PHE A 369 10.04 -26.70 4.20
N LYS A 370 9.28 -26.86 5.28
CA LYS A 370 8.43 -28.03 5.47
C LYS A 370 6.97 -27.61 5.41
N LEU A 371 6.28 -27.97 4.33
CA LEU A 371 4.86 -27.66 4.14
C LEU A 371 4.01 -28.73 4.81
N HIS A 372 3.39 -28.38 5.95
CA HIS A 372 2.53 -29.25 6.73
C HIS A 372 1.05 -28.93 6.44
N ARG A 373 0.50 -29.43 5.32
CA ARG A 373 -0.90 -29.16 4.92
C ARG A 373 -1.64 -30.42 4.50
N LYS A 374 -2.88 -30.56 4.95
CA LYS A 374 -3.79 -31.66 4.56
C LYS A 374 -4.07 -31.69 3.05
N TRP A 375 -4.11 -30.53 2.40
CA TRP A 375 -4.30 -30.42 0.94
C TRP A 375 -3.04 -30.69 0.12
N TYR A 376 -1.85 -30.74 0.74
CA TYR A 376 -0.60 -30.97 0.01
C TYR A 376 -0.36 -32.47 -0.17
N ASN A 377 -0.65 -32.99 -1.35
CA ASN A 377 -0.56 -34.41 -1.67
C ASN A 377 0.86 -34.89 -2.07
N GLY A 378 1.91 -34.10 -1.75
CA GLY A 378 3.29 -34.33 -2.20
C GLY A 378 4.11 -35.31 -1.36
N GLY A 379 3.51 -35.97 -0.37
CA GLY A 379 4.21 -36.86 0.55
C GLY A 379 5.04 -36.10 1.58
N SER A 380 4.99 -36.54 2.83
CA SER A 380 5.73 -35.91 3.91
C SER A 380 7.24 -36.00 3.68
N LYS A 381 7.91 -34.86 3.47
CA LYS A 381 8.98 -34.41 4.38
C LYS A 381 9.45 -32.97 4.16
N TYR A 382 9.45 -32.39 2.96
CA TYR A 382 9.81 -30.96 2.72
C TYR A 382 9.23 -30.43 1.39
N PHE A 383 8.72 -29.18 1.35
CA PHE A 383 8.44 -28.46 0.10
C PHE A 383 9.61 -27.53 -0.17
N LYS A 384 10.35 -27.82 -1.25
CA LYS A 384 11.48 -26.98 -1.65
C LYS A 384 10.96 -25.71 -2.31
N VAL A 385 11.10 -24.59 -1.63
CA VAL A 385 11.07 -23.26 -2.26
C VAL A 385 12.47 -23.06 -2.84
N TYR A 386 12.57 -23.02 -4.16
CA TYR A 386 13.85 -22.76 -4.80
C TYR A 386 14.04 -21.26 -4.85
N THR A 387 15.03 -20.73 -4.14
CA THR A 387 15.56 -19.40 -4.44
C THR A 387 16.26 -19.47 -5.81
N LYS A 388 16.31 -18.35 -6.52
CA LYS A 388 17.17 -18.14 -7.69
C LYS A 388 18.25 -17.15 -7.28
N PRO A 389 19.42 -17.61 -6.79
CA PRO A 389 20.45 -16.74 -6.23
C PRO A 389 20.91 -15.60 -7.14
N SER A 390 20.96 -15.83 -8.46
CA SER A 390 21.33 -14.78 -9.43
C SER A 390 20.36 -13.59 -9.47
N VAL A 391 19.20 -13.70 -8.82
CA VAL A 391 18.11 -12.69 -8.76
C VAL A 391 17.78 -12.33 -7.31
N ASP A 392 17.76 -13.32 -6.42
CA ASP A 392 17.34 -13.13 -5.03
C ASP A 392 18.46 -12.62 -4.12
N ASN A 393 19.71 -12.85 -4.52
CA ASN A 393 20.91 -12.45 -3.76
C ASN A 393 21.58 -11.18 -4.33
N VAL A 394 20.85 -10.34 -5.06
CA VAL A 394 21.38 -9.10 -5.66
C VAL A 394 21.17 -7.88 -4.76
N ALA A 395 21.73 -6.73 -5.14
CA ALA A 395 21.58 -5.44 -4.44
C ALA A 395 20.11 -5.04 -4.32
N GLY A 396 19.57 -5.25 -3.13
CA GLY A 396 18.18 -5.02 -2.76
C GLY A 396 17.25 -6.22 -2.90
N GLY A 397 17.79 -7.44 -3.00
CA GLY A 397 17.01 -8.68 -2.93
C GLY A 397 16.36 -8.86 -1.55
N TYR A 398 15.04 -9.10 -1.54
CA TYR A 398 14.23 -9.15 -0.33
C TYR A 398 13.96 -10.59 0.11
N ALA A 399 14.96 -11.24 0.73
CA ALA A 399 14.84 -12.61 1.23
C ALA A 399 13.75 -12.77 2.30
N ASP A 400 13.47 -11.70 3.07
CA ASP A 400 12.36 -11.63 4.02
C ASP A 400 11.00 -11.88 3.35
N PHE A 401 10.89 -11.70 2.02
CA PHE A 401 9.69 -12.06 1.28
C PHE A 401 9.34 -13.55 1.44
N TYR A 402 10.34 -14.45 1.55
CA TYR A 402 10.06 -15.87 1.70
C TYR A 402 9.36 -16.18 3.03
N GLN A 403 9.69 -15.42 4.09
CA GLN A 403 8.95 -15.46 5.36
C GLN A 403 7.52 -14.97 5.16
N VAL A 404 7.35 -13.80 4.53
CA VAL A 404 6.02 -13.24 4.28
C VAL A 404 5.17 -14.19 3.45
N PHE A 405 5.70 -14.70 2.34
CA PHE A 405 5.02 -15.66 1.48
C PHE A 405 4.61 -16.91 2.25
N SER A 406 5.50 -17.40 3.12
CA SER A 406 5.22 -18.47 4.07
C SER A 406 4.03 -18.11 4.98
N ASP A 407 4.02 -16.92 5.56
CA ASP A 407 2.97 -16.46 6.47
C ASP A 407 1.62 -16.29 5.74
N LEU A 408 1.63 -15.78 4.51
CA LEU A 408 0.44 -15.64 3.65
C LEU A 408 -0.20 -17.00 3.28
N ILE A 409 0.58 -18.09 3.35
CA ILE A 409 0.08 -19.46 3.15
C ILE A 409 -0.01 -20.24 4.48
N ALA A 410 0.13 -19.55 5.64
CA ALA A 410 0.12 -20.10 6.99
C ALA A 410 -1.26 -20.01 7.70
N GLU A 411 -2.02 -21.10 7.80
CA GLU A 411 -3.32 -21.16 8.53
C GLU A 411 -3.34 -22.06 9.79
N GLN A 412 -2.21 -22.53 10.34
CA GLN A 412 -2.20 -23.36 11.57
C GLN A 412 -1.04 -23.02 12.52
N GLU A 413 -1.18 -23.32 13.83
CA GLU A 413 -0.23 -23.11 14.96
C GLU A 413 1.13 -23.84 14.85
N HIS A 414 1.54 -24.21 13.65
CA HIS A 414 2.87 -24.74 13.38
C HIS A 414 3.49 -23.89 12.28
N PRO A 415 4.01 -22.69 12.65
CA PRO A 415 4.64 -21.79 11.68
C PRO A 415 5.70 -22.55 10.91
N ILE A 416 5.63 -22.42 9.60
CA ILE A 416 6.68 -22.80 8.66
C ILE A 416 7.98 -22.24 9.24
N THR A 417 8.89 -23.09 9.71
CA THR A 417 10.16 -22.62 10.26
C THR A 417 11.04 -22.24 9.06
N PRO A 418 11.22 -20.95 8.80
CA PRO A 418 11.98 -20.49 7.67
C PRO A 418 13.44 -20.46 8.11
N TYR A 419 14.26 -21.34 7.55
CA TYR A 419 15.72 -21.14 7.58
C TYR A 419 16.09 -20.09 6.52
N VAL A 420 15.47 -18.92 6.58
CA VAL A 420 15.98 -17.71 5.93
C VAL A 420 16.96 -17.12 6.93
N THR A 421 18.20 -16.92 6.51
CA THR A 421 19.34 -16.55 7.38
C THR A 421 18.97 -15.43 8.34
N ILE A 422 18.85 -15.77 9.62
CA ILE A 422 18.52 -14.83 10.69
C ILE A 422 19.66 -13.80 10.78
N GLY A 423 19.32 -12.51 10.64
CA GLY A 423 20.21 -11.42 11.07
C GLY A 423 20.76 -10.48 9.99
N GLN A 424 20.44 -10.65 8.69
CA GLN A 424 20.78 -9.63 7.68
C GLN A 424 19.57 -8.74 7.36
N LYS A 425 19.75 -7.41 7.44
CA LYS A 425 18.71 -6.43 7.05
C LYS A 425 18.77 -6.20 5.53
N HIS A 426 17.67 -6.48 4.83
CA HIS A 426 17.57 -6.37 3.38
C HIS A 426 16.77 -5.12 2.97
N SER A 427 17.39 -4.23 2.18
CA SER A 427 16.69 -3.05 1.62
C SER A 427 16.09 -3.42 0.26
N PHE A 428 14.79 -3.72 0.20
CA PHE A 428 14.03 -4.03 -1.03
C PHE A 428 14.28 -3.04 -2.19
N VAL A 429 14.52 -1.77 -1.85
CA VAL A 429 14.90 -0.69 -2.77
C VAL A 429 16.38 -0.39 -2.58
N SER A 430 17.16 -0.44 -3.66
CA SER A 430 18.58 -0.05 -3.61
C SER A 430 18.72 1.47 -3.53
N THR A 431 19.79 1.96 -2.91
CA THR A 431 20.11 3.40 -2.87
C THR A 431 20.11 4.02 -4.26
N ARG A 432 20.66 3.32 -5.26
CA ARG A 432 20.62 3.78 -6.66
C ARG A 432 19.19 3.94 -7.17
N SER A 433 18.29 3.01 -6.84
CA SER A 433 16.88 3.12 -7.23
C SER A 433 16.16 4.23 -6.45
N ALA A 434 16.39 4.34 -5.15
CA ALA A 434 15.83 5.39 -4.29
C ALA A 434 16.22 6.81 -4.74
N LEU A 435 17.45 6.97 -5.24
CA LEU A 435 17.95 8.23 -5.79
C LEU A 435 17.67 8.41 -7.29
N ALA A 436 16.89 7.50 -7.89
CA ALA A 436 16.58 7.52 -9.31
C ALA A 436 17.84 7.59 -10.21
N GLY A 437 18.92 6.97 -9.75
CA GLY A 437 20.20 6.86 -10.45
C GLY A 437 21.32 7.73 -9.90
N SER A 438 21.02 8.90 -9.32
CA SER A 438 22.04 9.85 -8.86
C SER A 438 21.56 10.75 -7.73
N ALA A 439 22.45 11.02 -6.76
CA ALA A 439 22.20 12.00 -5.71
C ALA A 439 22.03 13.43 -6.25
N ASN A 440 22.65 13.75 -7.39
CA ASN A 440 22.61 15.10 -7.99
C ASN A 440 21.22 15.48 -8.55
N TYR A 441 20.26 14.56 -8.55
CA TYR A 441 18.88 14.83 -8.92
C TYR A 441 18.03 15.38 -7.77
N TRP A 442 18.62 15.55 -6.59
CA TRP A 442 17.94 15.96 -5.37
C TRP A 442 18.72 17.12 -4.74
N ASP A 443 18.00 18.10 -4.19
CA ASP A 443 18.63 19.22 -3.48
C ASP A 443 19.28 18.75 -2.18
N GLU A 444 18.66 17.77 -1.53
CA GLU A 444 19.26 17.05 -0.41
C GLU A 444 18.97 15.55 -0.48
N VAL A 445 19.96 14.76 -0.07
CA VAL A 445 19.79 13.33 0.20
C VAL A 445 20.07 13.08 1.68
N ALA A 446 19.11 12.52 2.39
CA ALA A 446 19.23 12.23 3.81
C ALA A 446 19.13 10.73 4.14
N ALA A 447 19.68 10.39 5.31
CA ALA A 447 19.78 9.06 5.88
C ALA A 447 20.58 8.08 5.02
N TYR A 448 21.89 8.07 5.25
CA TYR A 448 22.75 6.92 4.93
C TYR A 448 22.93 6.13 6.22
N PRO A 449 22.05 5.16 6.52
CA PRO A 449 22.30 4.32 7.67
C PRO A 449 23.63 3.59 7.45
N SER A 450 24.41 3.40 8.51
CA SER A 450 25.71 2.72 8.44
C SER A 450 25.58 1.27 7.95
N ASN A 451 24.37 0.70 8.05
CA ASN A 451 23.94 -0.58 7.50
C ASN A 451 22.56 -0.43 6.88
N ASN A 452 22.19 -1.27 5.92
CA ASN A 452 20.84 -1.28 5.37
C ASN A 452 19.76 -1.39 6.45
N GLU A 453 18.65 -0.70 6.22
CA GLU A 453 17.41 -0.87 6.96
C GLU A 453 16.38 -1.62 6.11
N ALA A 454 15.35 -2.18 6.75
CA ALA A 454 14.25 -2.77 6.01
C ALA A 454 13.53 -1.67 5.21
N HIS A 455 12.98 -2.04 4.05
CA HIS A 455 12.15 -1.16 3.22
C HIS A 455 11.12 -0.41 4.05
N MET A 456 10.95 0.89 3.82
CA MET A 456 9.95 1.70 4.53
C MET A 456 10.08 1.76 6.05
N THR A 457 11.28 1.52 6.59
CA THR A 457 11.62 1.83 7.98
C THR A 457 11.71 3.34 8.19
N LEU A 458 10.78 3.89 8.95
CA LEU A 458 10.74 5.26 9.45
C LEU A 458 11.34 5.30 10.86
N THR A 459 12.59 5.73 10.95
CA THR A 459 13.30 5.94 12.22
C THR A 459 13.03 7.33 12.76
N TYR A 460 13.32 7.53 14.06
CA TYR A 460 13.35 8.84 14.72
C TYR A 460 14.12 9.89 13.90
N THR A 461 15.35 9.56 13.46
CA THR A 461 16.19 10.50 12.71
C THR A 461 15.60 10.88 11.35
N LYS A 462 14.90 9.94 10.69
CA LYS A 462 14.19 10.22 9.42
C LYS A 462 12.94 11.06 9.64
N ALA A 463 12.15 10.76 10.68
CA ALA A 463 10.98 11.56 11.05
C ALA A 463 11.38 13.00 11.39
N ARG A 464 12.45 13.18 12.17
CA ARG A 464 13.02 14.48 12.49
C ARG A 464 13.49 15.22 11.24
N LYS A 465 14.18 14.53 10.33
CA LYS A 465 14.61 15.13 9.06
C LYS A 465 13.44 15.60 8.19
N ILE A 466 12.36 14.81 8.10
CA ILE A 466 11.12 15.23 7.41
C ILE A 466 10.56 16.50 8.05
N ARG A 467 10.49 16.53 9.38
CA ARG A 467 9.97 17.67 10.14
C ARG A 467 10.78 18.95 9.89
N GLU A 468 12.10 18.88 10.01
CA GLU A 468 13.04 19.99 9.79
C GLU A 468 13.02 20.49 8.34
N TRP A 469 12.88 19.57 7.38
CA TRP A 469 12.78 19.91 5.96
C TRP A 469 11.50 20.69 5.66
N LEU A 470 10.36 20.25 6.21
CA LEU A 470 9.08 20.94 6.05
C LEU A 470 9.11 22.33 6.69
N ASP A 471 9.73 22.51 7.86
CA ASP A 471 9.93 23.83 8.48
C ASP A 471 10.75 24.78 7.60
N ARG A 472 11.73 24.24 6.87
CA ARG A 472 12.59 25.07 6.03
C ARG A 472 11.86 25.60 4.79
N TYR A 473 11.03 24.76 4.17
CA TYR A 473 10.50 25.04 2.82
C TYR A 473 9.00 25.31 2.75
N GLN A 474 8.25 25.05 3.82
CA GLN A 474 6.83 25.38 3.90
C GLN A 474 6.61 26.13 5.21
N ASN A 475 6.66 27.47 5.14
CA ASN A 475 6.41 28.35 6.28
C ASN A 475 4.97 28.85 6.30
#